data_AF-A0A9X9A2P5-F1
#
_entry.id   AF-A0A9X9A2P5-F1
#
_cell.length_a   1.000
_cell.length_b   1.000
_cell.length_c   1.000
_cell.angle_alpha   90.00
_cell.angle_beta   90.00
_cell.angle_gamma   90.00
#
_symmetry.space_group_name_H-M   'P 1'
#
loop_
_entity.id
_entity.type
_entity.pdbx_description
1 polymer ?
#
loop_
_entity_poly.entity_id
_entity_poly.type
_entity_poly.pdbx_seq_one_letter_code
_entity_poly.pdbx_strand_id
1 'polypeptide(L)'
;TRIRFETLSNLLHFSYGYINKPHSAAPSAGGKYPINIYIAVFNVENLEQGIYYYDREQDVLDMIRRGDFRESINNLYVDNTHI
;
A
#
# COMPACT_ATOMS: atom_id res chain seq x y z
N THR A 1 6.00 -16.14 3.70
CA THR A 1 4.60 -16.33 4.15
C THR A 1 3.64 -15.68 3.16
N ARG A 2 2.49 -16.31 2.87
CA ARG A 2 1.41 -15.75 2.04
C ARG A 2 0.37 -15.09 2.95
N ILE A 3 -0.19 -13.95 2.55
CA ILE A 3 -1.25 -13.26 3.33
C ILE A 3 -2.55 -13.18 2.54
N ARG A 4 -3.69 -13.23 3.23
CA ARG A 4 -5.02 -13.08 2.63
C ARG A 4 -5.24 -11.66 2.12
N PHE A 5 -6.04 -11.51 1.06
CA PHE A 5 -6.38 -10.20 0.53
C PHE A 5 -7.09 -9.33 1.57
N GLU A 6 -7.98 -9.91 2.37
CA GLU A 6 -8.71 -9.19 3.41
C GLU A 6 -7.78 -8.60 4.47
N THR A 7 -6.67 -9.29 4.77
CA THR A 7 -5.65 -8.79 5.70
C THR A 7 -4.99 -7.53 5.14
N LEU A 8 -4.59 -7.54 3.85
CA LEU A 8 -4.04 -6.37 3.19
C LEU A 8 -5.08 -5.24 3.11
N SER A 9 -6.31 -5.56 2.69
CA SER A 9 -7.41 -4.61 2.56
C SER A 9 -7.70 -3.89 3.88
N ASN A 10 -7.85 -4.66 4.97
CA ASN A 10 -8.08 -4.09 6.30
C ASN A 10 -6.91 -3.24 6.76
N LEU A 11 -5.67 -3.69 6.51
CA LEU A 11 -4.48 -2.91 6.86
C LEU A 11 -4.51 -1.54 6.18
N LEU A 12 -4.78 -1.48 4.88
CA LEU A 12 -4.83 -0.22 4.14
C LEU A 12 -5.99 0.67 4.61
N HIS A 13 -7.19 0.11 4.71
CA HIS A 13 -8.39 0.81 5.12
C HIS A 13 -8.23 1.45 6.50
N PHE A 14 -7.77 0.68 7.49
CA PHE A 14 -7.59 1.16 8.87
C PHE A 14 -6.29 1.97 9.08
N SER A 15 -5.36 2.00 8.11
CA SER A 15 -4.15 2.83 8.20
C SER A 15 -4.31 4.19 7.51
N TYR A 16 -4.98 4.24 6.36
CA TYR A 16 -5.04 5.46 5.55
C TYR A 16 -6.34 5.67 4.76
N GLY A 17 -7.26 4.70 4.80
CA GLY A 17 -8.58 4.81 4.21
C GLY A 17 -9.49 5.81 4.92
N TYR A 18 -10.75 5.86 4.49
CA TYR A 18 -11.80 6.63 5.16
C TYR A 18 -12.56 5.76 6.16
N ILE A 19 -12.66 6.20 7.41
CA ILE A 19 -13.51 5.55 8.41
C ILE A 19 -14.97 5.99 8.18
N ASN A 20 -15.18 7.30 8.08
CA ASN A 20 -16.50 7.92 7.87
C ASN A 20 -16.31 9.21 7.09
N LYS A 21 -16.42 9.16 5.75
CA LYS A 21 -16.15 10.32 4.88
C LYS A 21 -16.82 11.59 5.43
N PRO A 22 -16.08 12.70 5.61
CA PRO A 22 -14.69 12.95 5.16
C PRO A 22 -13.57 12.56 6.14
N HIS A 23 -13.85 11.81 7.22
CA HIS A 23 -12.85 11.45 8.24
C HIS A 23 -12.01 10.24 7.82
N SER A 24 -10.70 10.47 7.72
CA SER A 24 -9.70 9.45 7.42
C SER A 24 -9.17 8.75 8.67
N ALA A 25 -8.64 7.54 8.51
CA ALA A 25 -8.05 6.78 9.61
C ALA A 25 -6.80 7.44 10.20
N ALA A 26 -6.03 8.16 9.38
CA ALA A 26 -4.89 8.96 9.82
C ALA A 26 -5.25 10.45 9.95
N PRO A 27 -4.73 11.17 10.97
CA PRO A 27 -4.78 12.62 10.99
C PRO A 27 -3.80 13.21 9.96
N SER A 28 -4.15 14.37 9.41
CA SER A 28 -3.26 15.13 8.52
C SER A 28 -3.43 16.62 8.76
N ALA A 29 -2.32 17.36 8.88
CA ALA A 29 -2.35 18.80 9.10
C ALA A 29 -3.13 19.50 7.98
N GLY A 30 -4.15 20.27 8.35
CA GLY A 30 -5.02 20.97 7.40
C GLY A 30 -5.88 20.06 6.51
N GLY A 31 -6.01 18.77 6.83
CA GLY A 31 -6.82 17.81 6.06
C GLY A 31 -6.32 17.62 4.63
N LYS A 32 -5.01 17.80 4.39
CA LYS A 32 -4.44 17.82 3.03
C LYS A 32 -4.10 16.46 2.47
N TYR A 33 -3.88 15.46 3.33
CA TYR A 33 -3.56 14.08 2.93
C TYR A 33 -2.56 13.99 1.77
N PRO A 34 -1.34 14.58 1.91
CA PRO A 34 -0.41 14.71 0.79
C PRO A 34 0.31 13.41 0.43
N ILE A 35 0.08 12.32 1.15
CA ILE A 35 0.80 11.05 0.99
C ILE A 35 -0.02 10.14 0.06
N ASN A 36 0.67 9.56 -0.92
CA ASN A 36 0.12 8.51 -1.77
C ASN A 36 0.74 7.17 -1.36
N ILE A 37 -0.08 6.12 -1.28
CA ILE A 37 0.38 4.78 -0.90
C ILE A 37 0.55 3.93 -2.15
N TYR A 38 1.76 3.40 -2.31
CA TYR A 38 2.12 2.43 -3.34
C TYR A 38 2.58 1.15 -2.67
N ILE A 39 2.18 0.00 -3.21
CA ILE A 39 2.41 -1.30 -2.59
C ILE A 39 3.06 -2.22 -3.62
N ALA A 40 4.19 -2.82 -3.25
CA ALA A 40 4.78 -3.94 -3.97
C ALA A 40 4.17 -5.24 -3.46
N VAL A 41 3.34 -5.88 -4.28
CA VAL A 41 2.64 -7.13 -3.97
C VAL A 41 3.48 -8.30 -4.46
N PHE A 42 3.86 -9.16 -3.52
CA PHE A 42 4.71 -10.33 -3.78
C PHE A 42 4.02 -11.66 -3.53
N ASN A 43 3.16 -11.74 -2.52
CA ASN A 43 2.52 -12.99 -2.10
C ASN A 43 1.22 -12.75 -1.32
N VAL A 44 0.21 -12.24 -2.04
CA VAL A 44 -1.13 -11.97 -1.52
C VAL A 44 -2.13 -12.88 -2.23
N GLU A 45 -3.10 -13.42 -1.50
CA GLU A 45 -4.14 -14.26 -2.10
C GLU A 45 -4.98 -13.48 -3.10
N ASN A 46 -5.31 -14.11 -4.24
CA ASN A 46 -6.17 -13.53 -5.29
C ASN A 46 -5.70 -12.17 -5.84
N LEU A 47 -4.41 -11.83 -5.68
CA LEU A 47 -3.82 -10.61 -6.19
C LEU A 47 -2.53 -10.94 -6.94
N GLU A 48 -2.41 -10.43 -8.16
CA GLU A 48 -1.22 -10.66 -8.99
C GLU A 48 0.02 -9.96 -8.41
N GLN A 49 1.21 -10.47 -8.74
CA GLN A 49 2.46 -9.80 -8.36
C GLN A 49 2.62 -8.52 -9.17
N GLY A 50 2.95 -7.42 -8.50
CA GLY A 50 3.10 -6.13 -9.15
C GLY A 50 3.18 -4.96 -8.19
N ILE A 51 3.22 -3.76 -8.77
CA ILE A 51 3.12 -2.49 -8.06
C ILE A 51 1.70 -1.96 -8.21
N TYR A 52 1.09 -1.61 -7.07
CA TYR A 52 -0.27 -1.10 -6.99
C TYR A 52 -0.28 0.29 -6.35
N TYR A 53 -1.20 1.13 -6.79
CA TYR A 53 -1.58 2.36 -6.10
C TYR A 53 -2.85 2.10 -5.28
N TYR A 54 -2.87 2.57 -4.04
CA TYR A 54 -4.08 2.55 -3.23
C TYR A 54 -4.84 3.87 -3.41
N ASP A 55 -5.92 3.81 -4.19
CA ASP A 55 -6.87 4.91 -4.31
C ASP A 55 -7.81 4.89 -3.09
N ARG A 56 -7.48 5.72 -2.11
CA ARG A 56 -8.28 5.87 -0.88
C ARG A 56 -9.65 6.51 -1.10
N GLU A 57 -9.87 7.21 -2.22
CA GLU A 57 -11.18 7.81 -2.53
C GLU A 57 -12.16 6.73 -2.94
N GLN A 58 -11.72 5.74 -3.72
CA GLN A 58 -12.55 4.62 -4.15
C GLN A 58 -12.40 3.37 -3.27
N ASP A 59 -11.41 3.34 -2.39
CA ASP A 59 -11.01 2.18 -1.57
C ASP A 59 -10.62 0.96 -2.42
N VAL A 60 -9.81 1.20 -3.45
CA VAL A 60 -9.38 0.18 -4.42
C VAL A 60 -7.86 0.14 -4.61
N LEU A 61 -7.37 -0.99 -5.14
CA LEU A 61 -5.98 -1.15 -5.56
C LEU A 61 -5.89 -1.15 -7.09
N ASP A 62 -5.29 -0.10 -7.63
CA ASP A 62 -5.04 0.03 -9.06
C ASP A 62 -3.66 -0.54 -9.42
N MET A 63 -3.64 -1.52 -10.33
CA MET A 63 -2.38 -2.06 -10.83
C MET A 63 -1.68 -1.04 -11.72
N ILE A 64 -0.48 -0.62 -11.31
CA ILE A 64 0.39 0.25 -12.11
C ILE A 64 1.29 -0.59 -13.00
N ARG A 65 1.86 -1.65 -12.43
CA ARG A 65 2.85 -2.47 -13.15
C ARG A 65 2.82 -3.91 -12.68
N ARG A 66 2.51 -4.82 -13.59
CA ARG A 66 2.59 -6.27 -13.36
C ARG A 66 4.04 -6.72 -13.33
N GLY A 67 4.39 -7.64 -12.43
CA GLY A 67 5.70 -8.29 -12.39
C GLY A 67 6.20 -8.61 -10.97
N ASP A 68 7.24 -9.43 -10.89
CA ASP A 68 7.98 -9.65 -9.65
C ASP A 68 9.11 -8.62 -9.53
N PHE A 69 9.01 -7.74 -8.53
CA PHE A 69 9.96 -6.66 -8.29
C PHE A 69 10.88 -6.90 -7.08
N ARG A 70 10.94 -8.13 -6.54
CA ARG A 70 11.77 -8.45 -5.36
C ARG A 70 13.24 -8.08 -5.56
N GLU A 71 13.81 -8.47 -6.69
CA GLU A 71 15.22 -8.20 -7.00
C GLU A 71 15.48 -6.69 -7.11
N SER A 72 14.62 -5.97 -7.84
CA SER A 72 14.74 -4.52 -7.95
C SER A 72 14.67 -3.81 -6.60
N ILE A 73 13.75 -4.23 -5.72
CA ILE A 73 13.60 -3.65 -4.37
C ILE A 73 14.78 -4.03 -3.46
N ASN A 74 15.25 -5.27 -3.50
CA ASN A 74 16.43 -5.70 -2.75
C ASN A 74 17.67 -4.89 -3.15
N ASN A 75 17.84 -4.57 -4.43
CA ASN A 75 18.96 -3.76 -4.92
C ASN A 75 18.86 -2.28 -4.52
N LEU A 76 17.67 -1.78 -4.22
CA LEU A 76 17.47 -0.42 -3.68
C LEU A 76 17.72 -0.35 -2.16
N TYR A 77 17.68 -1.50 -1.48
CA TYR A 77 17.90 -1.57 -0.05
C TYR A 77 19.38 -1.40 0.24
N VAL A 78 19.81 -0.16 0.50
CA VAL A 78 21.12 0.13 1.08
C VAL A 78 21.02 -0.19 2.57
N ASP A 79 21.93 -1.01 3.08
CA ASP A 79 21.95 -1.38 4.50
C ASP A 79 22.04 -0.11 5.37
N ASN A 80 20.96 0.16 6.10
CA ASN A 80 20.81 1.35 6.93
C ASN A 80 21.33 1.12 8.36
N THR A 81 22.30 0.22 8.56
CA THR A 81 22.93 -0.07 9.86
C THR A 81 23.73 1.09 10.46
N HIS A 82 23.73 2.27 9.84
CA HIS A 82 24.47 3.46 10.28
C HIS A 82 23.64 4.76 10.36
N ILE A 83 22.31 4.68 10.48
CA ILE A 83 21.48 5.81 10.93
C ILE A 83 20.98 5.62 12.37
#